data_AF-A0A4R7J7Q4-F1
#
_entry.id   AF-A0A4R7J7Q4-F1
#
_cell.length_a   1.000
_cell.length_b   1.000
_cell.length_c   1.000
_cell.angle_alpha   90.00
_cell.angle_beta   90.00
_cell.angle_gamma   90.00
#
_symmetry.space_group_name_H-M   'P 1'
#
loop_
_entity.id
_entity.type
_entity.pdbx_description
1 polymer ?
#
loop_
_entity_poly.entity_id
_entity_poly.type
_entity_poly.pdbx_seq_one_letter_code
_entity_poly.pdbx_strand_id
1 'polypeptide(L)'
;MGVPAVPIGRRVPVVVIGASLAGLAVAGRLALVGHRVVLHERRDRISALAPSVIDLPAAWRDSFRKSGRPLDLELQTLGLQWRPAPPTDYGVLLLPHSRGEQWETLGTRWGEPVARRWQDFLDSTDQVWQAMRPLGIESELSDPRLDRRTRQAIGWRRSLADLAAALHHDGLAELLTAIAAEHDADPRWLPGWYATRHSIRRTFGRWQLVDAHGRTDNQALVGLLRRRLDKRGVELRLGSAIDSPSTVTPAELAAAAVVDCTGGDRIDWRGRRTWVVLEPTTREPGRYYAGPRTRAGSEPWAQLMSAAVAAYAVHSHRTGEDIRPVRKATPRRRLI
;
A
#
# COMPACT_ATOMS: atom_id res chain seq x y z
N MET A 1 -30.95 4.05 -38.94
CA MET A 1 -31.51 4.59 -37.69
C MET A 1 -30.40 4.61 -36.65
N GLY A 2 -29.80 5.79 -36.45
CA GLY A 2 -28.71 5.97 -35.49
C GLY A 2 -29.26 6.08 -34.08
N VAL A 3 -28.66 5.36 -33.14
CA VAL A 3 -28.89 5.56 -31.70
C VAL A 3 -28.42 6.98 -31.37
N PRO A 4 -29.26 7.84 -30.80
CA PRO A 4 -28.83 9.21 -30.49
C PRO A 4 -27.77 9.17 -29.38
N ALA A 5 -26.69 9.92 -29.61
CA ALA A 5 -25.72 10.23 -28.56
C ALA A 5 -26.44 10.99 -27.44
N VAL A 6 -26.44 10.40 -26.23
CA VAL A 6 -26.95 11.07 -25.03
C VAL A 6 -26.15 12.36 -24.81
N PRO A 7 -26.79 13.51 -24.54
CA PRO A 7 -26.08 14.77 -24.31
C PRO A 7 -25.14 14.63 -23.12
N ILE A 8 -24.00 15.34 -23.15
CA ILE A 8 -23.10 15.51 -21.99
C ILE A 8 -23.81 16.42 -20.96
N GLY A 9 -24.91 15.94 -20.37
CA GLY A 9 -25.33 16.42 -19.06
C GLY A 9 -24.17 16.14 -18.12
N ARG A 10 -23.67 17.17 -17.42
CA ARG A 10 -22.54 17.08 -16.49
C ARG A 10 -22.64 15.80 -15.66
N ARG A 11 -21.82 14.79 -15.98
CA ARG A 11 -21.79 13.55 -15.19
C ARG A 11 -21.47 13.95 -13.75
N VAL A 12 -22.35 13.57 -12.83
CA VAL A 12 -22.18 13.79 -11.39
C VAL A 12 -20.81 13.23 -10.98
N PRO A 13 -19.93 14.02 -10.37
CA PRO A 13 -18.54 13.62 -10.14
C PRO A 13 -18.41 12.56 -9.05
N VAL A 14 -17.33 11.78 -9.09
CA VAL A 14 -16.80 11.15 -7.89
C VAL A 14 -15.93 12.17 -7.18
N VAL A 15 -16.19 12.40 -5.88
CA VAL A 15 -15.38 13.30 -5.06
C VAL A 15 -14.34 12.49 -4.29
N VAL A 16 -13.07 12.91 -4.37
CA VAL A 16 -11.97 12.35 -3.58
C VAL A 16 -11.52 13.42 -2.58
N ILE A 17 -11.43 13.06 -1.30
CA ILE A 17 -11.08 14.00 -0.22
C ILE A 17 -9.69 13.67 0.31
N GLY A 18 -8.75 14.58 0.12
CA GLY A 18 -7.34 14.48 0.51
C GLY A 18 -6.42 14.15 -0.67
N ALA A 19 -5.43 15.01 -0.94
CA ALA A 19 -4.38 14.78 -1.94
C ALA A 19 -3.22 13.95 -1.37
N SER A 20 -3.55 12.92 -0.58
CA SER A 20 -2.61 11.94 -0.06
C SER A 20 -2.15 10.99 -1.18
N LEU A 21 -1.19 10.11 -0.90
CA LEU A 21 -0.73 9.14 -1.91
C LEU A 21 -1.89 8.26 -2.41
N ALA A 22 -2.76 7.81 -1.49
CA ALA A 22 -3.98 7.08 -1.85
C ALA A 22 -4.94 7.94 -2.68
N GLY A 23 -5.14 9.21 -2.30
CA GLY A 23 -6.01 10.15 -3.01
C GLY A 23 -5.58 10.39 -4.46
N LEU A 24 -4.30 10.63 -4.68
CA LEU A 24 -3.75 10.79 -6.03
C LEU A 24 -3.92 9.50 -6.85
N ALA A 25 -3.66 8.34 -6.25
CA ALA A 25 -3.77 7.06 -6.94
C ALA A 25 -5.22 6.69 -7.30
N VAL A 26 -6.17 6.88 -6.39
CA VAL A 26 -7.59 6.54 -6.63
C VAL A 26 -8.21 7.49 -7.66
N ALA A 27 -7.90 8.79 -7.58
CA ALA A 27 -8.38 9.78 -8.55
C ALA A 27 -7.89 9.47 -9.97
N GLY A 28 -6.60 9.16 -10.12
CA GLY A 28 -6.03 8.81 -11.43
C GLY A 28 -6.62 7.52 -12.03
N ARG A 29 -6.90 6.52 -11.18
CA ARG A 29 -7.55 5.26 -11.60
C ARG A 29 -8.99 5.49 -12.06
N LEU A 30 -9.77 6.23 -11.27
CA LEU A 30 -11.17 6.52 -11.58
C LEU A 30 -11.31 7.36 -12.85
N ALA A 31 -10.46 8.37 -13.01
CA ALA A 31 -10.45 9.20 -14.20
C ALA A 31 -10.04 8.41 -15.45
N LEU A 32 -9.09 7.46 -15.34
CA LEU A 32 -8.72 6.58 -16.44
C LEU A 32 -9.90 5.76 -16.97
N VAL A 33 -10.78 5.29 -16.08
CA VAL A 33 -11.95 4.47 -16.44
C VAL A 33 -13.22 5.31 -16.71
N GLY A 34 -13.05 6.61 -16.94
CA GLY A 34 -14.12 7.48 -17.47
C GLY A 34 -15.01 8.16 -16.43
N HIS A 35 -14.66 8.11 -15.14
CA HIS A 35 -15.36 8.92 -14.11
C HIS A 35 -14.89 10.37 -14.17
N ARG A 36 -15.82 11.32 -14.02
CA ARG A 36 -15.47 12.71 -13.70
C ARG A 36 -15.03 12.75 -12.24
N VAL A 37 -13.83 13.24 -11.96
CA VAL A 37 -13.27 13.27 -10.60
C VAL A 37 -12.98 14.69 -10.17
N VAL A 38 -13.42 15.04 -8.96
CA VAL A 38 -13.03 16.28 -8.26
C VAL A 38 -12.26 15.86 -7.01
N LEU A 39 -11.01 16.30 -6.89
CA LEU A 39 -10.16 16.05 -5.73
C LEU A 39 -10.07 17.31 -4.87
N HIS A 40 -10.52 17.23 -3.63
CA HIS A 40 -10.42 18.30 -2.65
C HIS A 40 -9.22 18.07 -1.73
N GLU A 41 -8.37 19.09 -1.53
CA GLU A 41 -7.31 19.09 -0.53
C GLU A 41 -7.42 20.35 0.32
N ARG A 42 -7.40 20.15 1.64
CA ARG A 42 -7.52 21.24 2.62
C ARG A 42 -6.37 22.22 2.52
N ARG A 43 -5.16 21.75 2.23
CA ARG A 43 -3.96 22.59 2.10
C ARG A 43 -3.89 23.24 0.72
N ASP A 44 -3.13 24.32 0.63
CA ASP A 44 -2.75 25.00 -0.61
C ASP A 44 -1.72 24.22 -1.46
N ARG A 45 -1.39 23.00 -1.05
CA ARG A 45 -0.46 22.08 -1.70
C ARG A 45 -0.90 20.63 -1.52
N ILE A 46 -0.45 19.75 -2.40
CA ILE A 46 -0.67 18.31 -2.23
C ILE A 46 0.00 17.80 -0.95
N SER A 47 -0.65 16.87 -0.25
CA SER A 47 -0.18 16.31 1.01
C SER A 47 0.61 15.02 0.86
N ALA A 48 0.57 14.39 -0.32
CA ALA A 48 1.33 13.19 -0.64
C ALA A 48 2.85 13.41 -0.56
N LEU A 49 3.55 12.47 0.06
CA LEU A 49 5.01 12.40 0.11
C LEU A 49 5.47 11.04 -0.42
N ALA A 50 6.54 11.04 -1.22
CA ALA A 50 7.25 9.80 -1.54
C ALA A 50 8.08 9.32 -0.33
N PRO A 51 8.20 8.00 -0.12
CA PRO A 51 9.12 7.48 0.89
C PRO A 51 10.57 7.63 0.43
N SER A 52 11.50 7.74 1.39
CA SER A 52 12.95 7.77 1.12
C SER A 52 13.48 6.44 0.56
N VAL A 53 12.84 5.32 0.92
CA VAL A 53 13.14 3.97 0.41
C VAL A 53 11.84 3.26 0.00
N ILE A 54 11.89 2.52 -1.09
CA ILE A 54 10.74 1.90 -1.75
C ILE A 54 10.87 0.37 -1.66
N ASP A 55 10.05 -0.27 -0.80
CA ASP A 55 10.13 -1.72 -0.56
C ASP A 55 9.29 -2.57 -1.54
N LEU A 56 8.22 -2.01 -2.12
CA LEU A 56 7.35 -2.71 -3.08
C LEU A 56 7.13 -1.88 -4.37
N PRO A 57 8.13 -1.78 -5.26
CA PRO A 57 8.03 -1.00 -6.50
C PRO A 57 6.88 -1.44 -7.42
N ALA A 58 6.44 -2.70 -7.30
CA ALA A 58 5.32 -3.23 -8.07
C ALA A 58 4.02 -2.45 -7.84
N ALA A 59 3.74 -1.97 -6.63
CA ALA A 59 2.55 -1.16 -6.32
C ALA A 59 2.60 0.21 -7.02
N TRP A 60 3.79 0.81 -7.10
CA TRP A 60 4.03 2.04 -7.87
C TRP A 60 3.83 1.80 -9.36
N ARG A 61 4.46 0.75 -9.92
CA ARG A 61 4.32 0.40 -11.34
C ARG A 61 2.87 0.10 -11.72
N ASP A 62 2.13 -0.63 -10.89
CA ASP A 62 0.71 -0.91 -11.12
C ASP A 62 -0.11 0.38 -11.11
N SER A 63 0.09 1.25 -10.12
CA SER A 63 -0.62 2.54 -10.04
C SER A 63 -0.40 3.42 -11.27
N PHE A 64 0.80 3.40 -11.85
CA PHE A 64 1.09 4.10 -13.10
C PHE A 64 0.45 3.42 -14.31
N ARG A 65 0.54 2.09 -14.42
CA ARG A 65 -0.12 1.33 -15.49
C ARG A 65 -1.64 1.53 -15.47
N LYS A 66 -2.23 1.63 -14.27
CA LYS A 66 -3.67 1.81 -14.04
C LYS A 66 -4.10 3.29 -13.96
N SER A 67 -3.22 4.21 -14.34
CA SER A 67 -3.54 5.63 -14.56
C SER A 67 -3.05 6.16 -15.92
N GLY A 68 -2.33 5.35 -16.70
CA GLY A 68 -1.81 5.71 -18.02
C GLY A 68 -0.48 5.05 -18.37
N ARG A 69 0.52 5.86 -18.75
CA ARG A 69 1.83 5.37 -19.21
C ARG A 69 2.55 4.54 -18.13
N PRO A 70 3.34 3.51 -18.48
CA PRO A 70 4.18 2.81 -17.52
C PRO A 70 5.16 3.73 -16.77
N LEU A 71 5.40 3.47 -15.48
CA LEU A 71 6.27 4.27 -14.61
C LEU A 71 7.71 4.36 -15.13
N ASP A 72 8.30 3.24 -15.53
CA ASP A 72 9.72 3.20 -15.92
C ASP A 72 10.00 4.09 -17.14
N LEU A 73 9.03 4.25 -18.05
CA LEU A 73 9.15 5.18 -19.19
C LEU A 73 9.08 6.65 -18.78
N GLU A 74 8.26 6.98 -17.77
CA GLU A 74 8.19 8.35 -17.25
C GLU A 74 9.46 8.70 -16.48
N LEU A 75 10.01 7.76 -15.70
CA LEU A 75 11.28 7.95 -15.01
C LEU A 75 12.42 8.19 -16.01
N GLN A 76 12.46 7.41 -17.10
CA GLN A 76 13.44 7.61 -18.17
C GLN A 76 13.38 9.02 -18.77
N THR A 77 12.19 9.59 -18.99
CA THR A 77 12.06 10.97 -19.50
C THR A 77 12.58 12.03 -18.53
N LEU A 78 12.75 11.69 -17.25
CA LEU A 78 13.31 12.55 -16.22
C LEU A 78 14.79 12.23 -15.93
N GLY A 79 15.40 11.28 -16.65
CA GLY A 79 16.76 10.81 -16.36
C GLY A 79 16.86 10.01 -15.05
N LEU A 80 15.74 9.52 -14.51
CA LEU A 80 15.69 8.80 -13.24
C LEU A 80 15.79 7.29 -13.44
N GLN A 81 16.51 6.62 -12.54
CA GLN A 81 16.69 5.17 -12.55
C GLN A 81 16.46 4.55 -11.17
N TRP A 82 15.95 3.32 -11.18
CA TRP A 82 15.88 2.50 -9.96
C TRP A 82 17.26 1.99 -9.59
N ARG A 83 17.64 2.14 -8.32
CA ARG A 83 18.81 1.47 -7.72
C ARG A 83 18.43 0.77 -6.43
N PRO A 84 19.08 -0.36 -6.09
CA PRO A 84 19.00 -0.91 -4.75
C PRO A 84 19.39 0.16 -3.72
N ALA A 85 18.64 0.23 -2.63
CA ALA A 85 18.98 1.06 -1.50
C ALA A 85 20.22 0.48 -0.77
N PRO A 86 20.95 1.28 0.02
CA PRO A 86 22.02 0.77 0.86
C PRO A 86 21.53 -0.28 1.88
N PRO A 87 22.42 -1.16 2.39
CA PRO A 87 22.12 -2.00 3.54
C PRO A 87 21.50 -1.23 4.69
N THR A 88 20.63 -1.88 5.44
CA THR A 88 19.95 -1.25 6.58
C THR A 88 20.84 -1.36 7.80
N ASP A 89 21.07 -0.25 8.48
CA ASP A 89 21.70 -0.29 9.80
C ASP A 89 20.65 -0.64 10.85
N TYR A 90 20.84 -1.78 11.51
CA TYR A 90 20.01 -2.25 12.60
C TYR A 90 20.68 -2.07 13.97
N GLY A 91 21.81 -1.37 14.07
CA GLY A 91 22.60 -1.20 15.29
C GLY A 91 23.48 -2.42 15.61
N VAL A 92 22.94 -3.63 15.49
CA VAL A 92 23.68 -4.89 15.68
C VAL A 92 24.50 -5.33 14.47
N LEU A 93 24.09 -4.91 13.27
CA LEU A 93 24.80 -5.11 12.00
C LEU A 93 24.17 -4.28 10.87
N LEU A 94 24.97 -4.04 9.83
CA LEU A 94 24.47 -3.61 8.53
C LEU A 94 23.96 -4.83 7.76
N LEU A 95 22.66 -4.89 7.49
CA LEU A 95 22.05 -6.04 6.81
C LEU A 95 21.65 -5.67 5.38
N PRO A 96 22.25 -6.33 4.36
CA PRO A 96 21.77 -6.27 2.97
C PRO A 96 20.36 -6.87 2.82
N HIS A 97 19.74 -6.72 1.66
CA HIS A 97 18.34 -7.15 1.47
C HIS A 97 18.21 -8.50 0.78
N SER A 98 19.17 -8.88 -0.07
CA SER A 98 19.05 -10.13 -0.82
C SER A 98 19.25 -11.34 0.10
N ARG A 99 18.61 -12.46 -0.24
CA ARG A 99 18.70 -13.70 0.55
C ARG A 99 20.15 -14.17 0.75
N GLY A 100 20.95 -14.15 -0.32
CA GLY A 100 22.34 -14.61 -0.29
C GLY A 100 23.23 -13.71 0.56
N GLU A 101 23.17 -12.40 0.35
CA GLU A 101 23.96 -11.45 1.13
C GLU A 101 23.56 -11.47 2.62
N GLN A 102 22.27 -11.65 2.94
CA GLN A 102 21.84 -11.85 4.33
C GLN A 102 22.42 -13.13 4.94
N TRP A 103 22.41 -14.24 4.19
CA TRP A 103 22.99 -15.49 4.65
C TRP A 103 24.49 -15.34 4.97
N GLU A 104 25.25 -14.74 4.05
CA GLU A 104 26.68 -14.49 4.24
C GLU A 104 26.92 -13.56 5.44
N THR A 105 26.22 -12.43 5.51
CA THR A 105 26.38 -11.43 6.58
C THR A 105 26.08 -12.03 7.95
N LEU A 106 24.96 -12.75 8.09
CA LEU A 106 24.56 -13.39 9.34
C LEU A 106 25.47 -14.58 9.68
N GLY A 107 25.90 -15.34 8.68
CA GLY A 107 26.82 -16.47 8.84
C GLY A 107 28.19 -16.03 9.35
N THR A 108 28.75 -14.97 8.77
CA THR A 108 30.00 -14.36 9.25
C THR A 108 29.84 -13.78 10.65
N ARG A 109 28.71 -13.12 10.95
CA ARG A 109 28.51 -12.40 12.22
C ARG A 109 28.20 -13.33 13.41
N TRP A 110 27.41 -14.37 13.19
CA TRP A 110 26.81 -15.22 14.24
C TRP A 110 26.83 -16.73 13.94
N GLY A 111 27.41 -17.15 12.81
CA GLY A 111 27.51 -18.55 12.42
C GLY A 111 26.32 -19.06 11.61
N GLU A 112 26.56 -20.15 10.89
CA GLU A 112 25.58 -20.78 9.99
C GLU A 112 24.23 -21.13 10.67
N PRO A 113 24.19 -21.66 11.92
CA PRO A 113 22.91 -22.00 12.55
C PRO A 113 21.99 -20.78 12.74
N VAL A 114 22.56 -19.59 13.00
CA VAL A 114 21.79 -18.35 13.17
C VAL A 114 21.30 -17.82 11.82
N ALA A 115 22.16 -17.85 10.79
CA ALA A 115 21.77 -17.50 9.43
C ALA A 115 20.62 -18.38 8.90
N ARG A 116 20.71 -19.69 9.13
CA ARG A 116 19.67 -20.66 8.76
C ARG A 116 18.35 -20.39 9.48
N ARG A 117 18.40 -20.13 10.79
CA ARG A 117 17.22 -19.79 11.58
C ARG A 117 16.50 -18.55 11.03
N TRP A 118 17.24 -17.50 10.69
CA TRP A 118 16.66 -16.29 10.09
C TRP A 118 16.03 -16.58 8.72
N GLN A 119 16.74 -17.33 7.87
CA GLN A 119 16.24 -17.71 6.56
C GLN A 119 14.93 -18.50 6.65
N ASP A 120 14.89 -19.53 7.50
CA ASP A 120 13.73 -20.39 7.70
C ASP A 120 12.55 -19.60 8.28
N PHE A 121 12.83 -18.69 9.21
CA PHE A 121 11.83 -17.75 9.73
C PHE A 121 11.23 -16.90 8.61
N LEU A 122 12.05 -16.23 7.80
CA LEU A 122 11.54 -15.39 6.70
C LEU A 122 10.78 -16.20 5.65
N ASP A 123 11.22 -17.41 5.33
CA ASP A 123 10.51 -18.32 4.43
C ASP A 123 9.11 -18.68 4.97
N SER A 124 8.98 -18.86 6.29
CA SER A 124 7.67 -19.09 6.91
C SER A 124 6.75 -17.85 6.81
N THR A 125 7.30 -16.64 6.85
CA THR A 125 6.50 -15.41 6.76
C THR A 125 5.94 -15.17 5.35
N ASP A 126 6.50 -15.79 4.31
CA ASP A 126 5.92 -15.72 2.95
C ASP A 126 4.51 -16.33 2.91
N GLN A 127 4.27 -17.39 3.67
CA GLN A 127 2.93 -18.01 3.76
C GLN A 127 1.94 -17.07 4.46
N VAL A 128 2.40 -16.41 5.53
CA VAL A 128 1.62 -15.37 6.24
C VAL A 128 1.28 -14.23 5.29
N TRP A 129 2.23 -13.77 4.47
CA TRP A 129 2.00 -12.75 3.45
C TRP A 129 0.94 -13.18 2.44
N GLN A 130 1.02 -14.40 1.88
CA GLN A 130 0.00 -14.90 0.95
C GLN A 130 -1.39 -14.97 1.59
N ALA A 131 -1.48 -15.34 2.87
CA ALA A 131 -2.75 -15.38 3.61
C ALA A 131 -3.32 -13.97 3.89
N MET A 132 -2.46 -12.96 4.07
CA MET A 132 -2.86 -11.57 4.32
C MET A 132 -3.37 -10.85 3.07
N ARG A 133 -2.80 -11.14 1.88
CA ARG A 133 -3.14 -10.46 0.60
C ARG A 133 -4.64 -10.32 0.32
N PRO A 134 -5.48 -11.35 0.46
CA PRO A 134 -6.93 -11.21 0.22
C PRO A 134 -7.68 -10.45 1.33
N LEU A 135 -7.05 -10.17 2.47
CA LEU A 135 -7.69 -9.60 3.66
C LEU A 135 -7.64 -8.07 3.68
N GLY A 136 -8.07 -7.42 2.59
CA GLY A 136 -8.09 -5.97 2.49
C GLY A 136 -6.88 -5.33 1.81
N ILE A 137 -5.89 -6.12 1.35
CA ILE A 137 -4.75 -5.61 0.57
C ILE A 137 -5.07 -5.62 -0.93
N GLU A 138 -5.47 -6.77 -1.48
CA GLU A 138 -5.74 -6.93 -2.91
C GLU A 138 -7.21 -7.00 -3.26
N SER A 139 -8.04 -7.26 -2.25
CA SER A 139 -9.48 -7.45 -2.36
C SER A 139 -10.17 -6.80 -1.18
N GLU A 140 -11.42 -6.36 -1.37
CA GLU A 140 -12.27 -5.96 -0.27
C GLU A 140 -12.52 -7.13 0.69
N LEU A 141 -12.51 -6.83 1.98
CA LEU A 141 -12.89 -7.77 3.02
C LEU A 141 -14.26 -7.38 3.57
N SER A 142 -15.29 -8.12 3.17
CA SER A 142 -16.68 -7.84 3.52
C SER A 142 -17.01 -8.16 4.99
N ASP A 143 -16.42 -9.22 5.57
CA ASP A 143 -16.57 -9.54 7.00
C ASP A 143 -15.18 -9.58 7.67
N PRO A 144 -14.89 -8.69 8.64
CA PRO A 144 -13.64 -8.74 9.39
C PRO A 144 -13.57 -9.91 10.38
N ARG A 145 -14.65 -10.70 10.56
CA ARG A 145 -14.64 -11.95 11.32
C ARG A 145 -13.96 -13.05 10.52
N LEU A 146 -12.64 -13.13 10.71
CA LEU A 146 -11.85 -14.21 10.12
C LEU A 146 -12.20 -15.57 10.72
N ASP A 147 -12.29 -16.59 9.88
CA ASP A 147 -12.46 -17.98 10.31
C ASP A 147 -11.22 -18.50 11.06
N ARG A 148 -11.35 -19.68 11.68
CA ARG A 148 -10.25 -20.27 12.47
C ARG A 148 -9.00 -20.53 11.63
N ARG A 149 -9.17 -21.01 10.39
CA ARG A 149 -8.07 -21.38 9.50
C ARG A 149 -7.26 -20.16 9.08
N THR A 150 -7.93 -19.08 8.69
CA THR A 150 -7.33 -17.81 8.31
C THR A 150 -6.60 -17.19 9.50
N ARG A 151 -7.22 -17.20 10.69
CA ARG A 151 -6.57 -16.73 11.92
C ARG A 151 -5.28 -17.50 12.24
N GLN A 152 -5.28 -18.82 12.03
CA GLN A 152 -4.09 -19.63 12.21
C GLN A 152 -3.02 -19.29 11.17
N ALA A 153 -3.40 -19.18 9.90
CA ALA A 153 -2.49 -18.89 8.79
C ALA A 153 -1.77 -17.55 8.93
N ILE A 154 -2.43 -16.52 9.49
CA ILE A 154 -1.81 -15.21 9.70
C ILE A 154 -1.15 -15.05 11.08
N GLY A 155 -1.14 -16.11 11.90
CA GLY A 155 -0.59 -16.05 13.25
C GLY A 155 -1.35 -15.07 14.16
N TRP A 156 -2.68 -14.99 14.03
CA TRP A 156 -3.54 -13.93 14.58
C TRP A 156 -3.26 -13.55 16.05
N ARG A 157 -2.88 -14.53 16.88
CA ARG A 157 -2.66 -14.34 18.32
C ARG A 157 -1.27 -13.84 18.70
N ARG A 158 -0.30 -13.91 17.79
CA ARG A 158 1.09 -13.55 18.05
C ARG A 158 1.30 -12.05 17.83
N SER A 159 2.01 -11.42 18.74
CA SER A 159 2.64 -10.11 18.55
C SER A 159 3.99 -10.26 17.86
N LEU A 160 4.57 -9.14 17.41
CA LEU A 160 5.93 -9.11 16.89
C LEU A 160 6.95 -9.49 17.97
N ALA A 161 6.73 -9.07 19.22
CA ALA A 161 7.55 -9.46 20.37
C ALA A 161 7.52 -10.98 20.61
N ASP A 162 6.34 -11.62 20.49
CA ASP A 162 6.24 -13.08 20.64
C ASP A 162 7.05 -13.82 19.56
N LEU A 163 7.08 -13.30 18.33
CA LEU A 163 7.88 -13.89 17.25
C LEU A 163 9.38 -13.67 17.50
N ALA A 164 9.77 -12.50 17.99
CA ALA A 164 11.15 -12.19 18.34
C ALA A 164 11.70 -13.11 19.44
N ALA A 165 10.91 -13.33 20.51
CA ALA A 165 11.28 -14.26 21.57
C ALA A 165 11.46 -15.71 21.06
N ALA A 166 10.67 -16.13 20.08
CA ALA A 166 10.74 -17.46 19.49
C ALA A 166 11.96 -17.67 18.56
N LEU A 167 12.71 -16.61 18.23
CA LEU A 167 13.98 -16.74 17.50
C LEU A 167 15.12 -17.20 18.41
N HIS A 168 14.98 -17.10 19.74
CA HIS A 168 16.01 -17.53 20.71
C HIS A 168 17.41 -16.98 20.40
N HIS A 169 17.49 -15.75 19.89
CA HIS A 169 18.75 -15.07 19.58
C HIS A 169 18.53 -13.55 19.61
N ASP A 170 19.19 -12.85 20.53
CA ASP A 170 18.94 -11.42 20.79
C ASP A 170 19.16 -10.55 19.54
N GLY A 171 20.23 -10.81 18.79
CA GLY A 171 20.49 -10.08 17.55
C GLY A 171 19.40 -10.28 16.48
N LEU A 172 18.77 -11.47 16.40
CA LEU A 172 17.69 -11.70 15.43
C LEU A 172 16.37 -11.08 15.93
N ALA A 173 16.16 -11.07 17.26
CA ALA A 173 15.03 -10.40 17.89
C ALA A 173 15.09 -8.88 17.65
N GLU A 174 16.27 -8.28 17.72
CA GLU A 174 16.48 -6.86 17.40
C GLU A 174 16.22 -6.55 15.92
N LEU A 175 16.78 -7.34 15.00
CA LEU A 175 16.48 -7.23 13.56
C LEU A 175 14.98 -7.30 13.27
N LEU A 176 14.29 -8.25 13.90
CA LEU A 176 12.86 -8.43 13.70
C LEU A 176 12.06 -7.25 14.24
N THR A 177 12.36 -6.79 15.45
CA THR A 177 11.57 -5.75 16.14
C THR A 177 11.86 -4.33 15.65
N ALA A 178 12.94 -4.10 14.91
CA ALA A 178 13.27 -2.81 14.31
C ALA A 178 12.15 -2.20 13.45
N ILE A 179 11.30 -3.04 12.83
CA ILE A 179 10.16 -2.53 12.07
C ILE A 179 9.13 -1.80 12.94
N ALA A 180 9.05 -2.13 14.23
CA ALA A 180 8.14 -1.45 15.14
C ALA A 180 8.51 0.03 15.30
N ALA A 181 9.80 0.36 15.31
CA ALA A 181 10.27 1.75 15.34
C ALA A 181 9.88 2.52 14.08
N GLU A 182 9.89 1.87 12.90
CA GLU A 182 9.44 2.50 11.65
C GLU A 182 7.95 2.86 11.64
N HIS A 183 7.15 2.18 12.45
CA HIS A 183 5.74 2.48 12.67
C HIS A 183 5.49 3.29 13.94
N ASP A 184 6.56 3.63 14.69
CA ASP A 184 6.55 4.14 16.06
C ASP A 184 5.45 3.44 16.90
N ALA A 185 5.61 2.11 16.95
CA ALA A 185 4.76 1.17 17.64
C ALA A 185 5.60 0.32 18.59
N ASP A 186 4.97 -0.19 19.64
CA ASP A 186 5.58 -1.17 20.54
C ASP A 186 5.45 -2.58 19.93
N PRO A 187 6.55 -3.38 19.82
CA PRO A 187 6.50 -4.75 19.32
C PRO A 187 5.51 -5.67 20.04
N ARG A 188 5.17 -5.38 21.30
CA ARG A 188 4.17 -6.13 22.11
C ARG A 188 2.74 -5.91 21.61
N TRP A 189 2.47 -4.75 21.03
CA TRP A 189 1.15 -4.37 20.49
C TRP A 189 1.06 -4.53 18.97
N LEU A 190 2.21 -4.55 18.28
CA LEU A 190 2.26 -4.76 16.86
C LEU A 190 1.96 -6.24 16.53
N PRO A 191 1.00 -6.54 15.64
CA PRO A 191 0.70 -7.92 15.30
C PRO A 191 1.87 -8.64 14.61
N GLY A 192 2.02 -9.94 14.87
CA GLY A 192 3.12 -10.75 14.36
C GLY A 192 3.22 -10.80 12.83
N TRP A 193 2.10 -10.63 12.11
CA TRP A 193 2.12 -10.57 10.65
C TRP A 193 2.85 -9.34 10.09
N TYR A 194 3.21 -8.34 10.90
CA TYR A 194 4.16 -7.30 10.47
C TYR A 194 5.57 -7.85 10.17
N ALA A 195 5.91 -9.03 10.67
CA ALA A 195 7.13 -9.74 10.25
C ALA A 195 7.20 -9.98 8.74
N THR A 196 6.05 -10.06 8.05
CA THR A 196 5.98 -10.25 6.58
C THR A 196 6.72 -9.16 5.80
N ARG A 197 6.89 -7.97 6.39
CA ARG A 197 7.60 -6.86 5.77
C ARG A 197 9.08 -7.15 5.54
N HIS A 198 9.71 -7.92 6.42
CA HIS A 198 11.08 -8.40 6.21
C HIS A 198 11.16 -9.31 4.97
N SER A 199 10.19 -10.21 4.79
CA SER A 199 10.18 -11.04 3.58
C SER A 199 9.80 -10.28 2.31
N ILE A 200 8.92 -9.28 2.40
CA ILE A 200 8.64 -8.35 1.29
C ILE A 200 9.93 -7.65 0.87
N ARG A 201 10.69 -7.07 1.81
CA ARG A 201 11.97 -6.42 1.53
C ARG A 201 13.00 -7.38 0.93
N ARG A 202 13.05 -8.62 1.42
CA ARG A 202 13.94 -9.66 0.89
C ARG A 202 13.58 -10.07 -0.54
N THR A 203 12.28 -10.18 -0.83
CA THR A 203 11.76 -10.70 -2.11
C THR A 203 11.76 -9.62 -3.19
N PHE A 204 11.30 -8.42 -2.86
CA PHE A 204 11.13 -7.34 -3.81
C PHE A 204 12.29 -6.35 -3.81
N GLY A 205 13.19 -6.44 -2.84
CA GLY A 205 14.29 -5.50 -2.64
C GLY A 205 13.84 -4.20 -2.00
N ARG A 206 14.82 -3.41 -1.57
CA ARG A 206 14.64 -2.02 -1.15
C ARG A 206 15.23 -1.11 -2.21
N TRP A 207 14.52 -0.07 -2.59
CA TRP A 207 14.88 0.73 -3.77
C TRP A 207 14.90 2.22 -3.49
N GLN A 208 15.65 2.93 -4.29
CA GLN A 208 15.68 4.39 -4.35
C GLN A 208 15.76 4.84 -5.81
N LEU A 209 15.34 6.06 -6.09
CA LEU A 209 15.57 6.70 -7.37
C LEU A 209 16.86 7.50 -7.34
N VAL A 210 17.65 7.35 -8.40
CA VAL A 210 18.87 8.12 -8.63
C VAL A 210 18.78 8.88 -9.95
N ASP A 211 19.50 10.00 -10.04
CA ASP A 211 19.79 10.72 -11.28
C ASP A 211 21.32 10.81 -11.49
N ALA A 212 21.76 11.68 -12.41
CA ALA A 212 23.17 11.92 -12.72
C ALA A 212 24.00 12.43 -11.51
N HIS A 213 23.36 13.02 -10.50
CA HIS A 213 23.97 13.58 -9.30
C HIS A 213 23.88 12.65 -8.09
N GLY A 214 23.26 11.47 -8.24
CA GLY A 214 23.16 10.45 -7.21
C GLY A 214 21.74 10.27 -6.67
N ARG A 215 21.61 9.99 -5.37
CA ARG A 215 20.33 9.67 -4.73
C ARG A 215 19.40 10.89 -4.70
N THR A 216 18.14 10.67 -5.03
CA THR A 216 17.06 11.66 -4.93
C THR A 216 16.21 11.46 -3.66
N ASP A 217 15.26 12.37 -3.44
CA ASP A 217 14.23 12.26 -2.39
C ASP A 217 12.99 11.43 -2.82
N ASN A 218 13.03 10.85 -4.03
CA ASN A 218 11.94 10.13 -4.69
C ASN A 218 10.66 10.95 -4.97
N GLN A 219 10.60 12.26 -4.67
CA GLN A 219 9.38 13.07 -4.80
C GLN A 219 8.92 13.22 -6.25
N ALA A 220 9.80 12.97 -7.23
CA ALA A 220 9.44 12.85 -8.63
C ALA A 220 8.28 11.86 -8.88
N LEU A 221 8.14 10.81 -8.06
CA LEU A 221 7.01 9.86 -8.14
C LEU A 221 5.66 10.53 -7.86
N VAL A 222 5.59 11.38 -6.83
CA VAL A 222 4.38 12.14 -6.50
C VAL A 222 4.11 13.20 -7.57
N GLY A 223 5.15 13.91 -8.02
CA GLY A 223 5.02 14.88 -9.11
C GLY A 223 4.51 14.26 -10.42
N LEU A 224 4.91 13.02 -10.71
CA LEU A 224 4.41 12.25 -11.84
C LEU A 224 2.94 11.83 -11.68
N LEU A 225 2.50 11.42 -10.49
CA LEU A 225 1.09 11.16 -10.20
C LEU A 225 0.24 12.42 -10.38
N ARG A 226 0.73 13.56 -9.86
CA ARG A 226 0.08 14.87 -10.03
C ARG A 226 -0.07 15.25 -11.51
N ARG A 227 0.99 15.12 -12.32
CA ARG A 227 0.91 15.35 -13.78
C ARG A 227 -0.10 14.46 -14.49
N ARG A 228 -0.37 13.26 -13.96
CA ARG A 228 -1.39 12.36 -14.53
C ARG A 228 -2.79 12.84 -14.26
N LEU A 229 -3.04 13.36 -13.06
CA LEU A 229 -4.36 13.90 -12.72
C LEU A 229 -4.75 15.00 -13.71
N ASP A 230 -3.84 15.93 -14.01
CA ASP A 230 -4.05 16.96 -15.04
C ASP A 230 -4.36 16.36 -16.42
N LYS A 231 -3.52 15.44 -16.89
CA LYS A 231 -3.71 14.77 -18.20
C LYS A 231 -5.02 13.99 -18.30
N ARG A 232 -5.60 13.61 -17.16
CA ARG A 232 -6.87 12.88 -17.07
C ARG A 232 -8.07 13.79 -16.77
N GLY A 233 -7.88 15.10 -16.70
CA GLY A 233 -8.95 16.06 -16.45
C GLY A 233 -9.53 15.97 -15.05
N VAL A 234 -8.74 15.52 -14.05
CA VAL A 234 -9.14 15.57 -12.65
C VAL A 234 -9.12 17.02 -12.18
N GLU A 235 -10.24 17.48 -11.63
CA GLU A 235 -10.36 18.83 -11.07
C GLU A 235 -9.76 18.85 -9.66
N LEU A 236 -8.55 19.37 -9.52
CA LEU A 236 -7.88 19.52 -8.22
C LEU A 236 -8.23 20.86 -7.57
N ARG A 237 -8.81 20.83 -6.37
CA ARG A 237 -9.18 22.00 -5.57
C ARG A 237 -8.33 22.05 -4.30
N LEU A 238 -7.27 22.86 -4.33
CA LEU A 238 -6.41 23.15 -3.18
C LEU A 238 -7.05 24.23 -2.30
N GLY A 239 -6.69 24.28 -1.02
CA GLY A 239 -7.30 25.19 -0.04
C GLY A 239 -8.80 24.93 0.19
N SER A 240 -9.28 23.75 -0.22
CA SER A 240 -10.69 23.39 -0.19
C SER A 240 -10.91 22.28 0.83
N ALA A 241 -11.24 22.68 2.05
CA ALA A 241 -11.60 21.76 3.12
C ALA A 241 -12.99 21.17 2.87
N ILE A 242 -13.13 19.88 3.14
CA ILE A 242 -14.43 19.24 3.37
C ILE A 242 -14.46 18.87 4.84
N ASP A 243 -15.44 19.42 5.56
CA ASP A 243 -15.63 19.12 6.98
C ASP A 243 -16.15 17.70 7.16
N SER A 244 -15.67 17.03 8.21
CA SER A 244 -16.07 15.67 8.57
C SER A 244 -16.05 14.69 7.37
N PRO A 245 -14.89 14.51 6.71
CA PRO A 245 -14.76 13.67 5.52
C PRO A 245 -15.16 12.21 5.78
N SER A 246 -15.10 11.78 7.04
CA SER A 246 -15.49 10.44 7.48
C SER A 246 -17.00 10.22 7.56
N THR A 247 -17.83 11.27 7.47
CA THR A 247 -19.29 11.20 7.57
C THR A 247 -20.03 11.87 6.42
N VAL A 248 -19.36 12.73 5.65
CA VAL A 248 -19.99 13.42 4.50
C VAL A 248 -20.57 12.43 3.49
N THR A 249 -21.77 12.76 3.01
CA THR A 249 -22.53 11.96 2.05
C THR A 249 -22.32 12.44 0.61
N PRO A 250 -22.52 11.56 -0.39
CA PRO A 250 -22.50 11.99 -1.78
C PRO A 250 -23.53 13.08 -2.09
N ALA A 251 -24.71 13.04 -1.46
CA ALA A 251 -25.77 14.03 -1.66
C ALA A 251 -25.33 15.44 -1.25
N GLU A 252 -24.70 15.59 -0.08
CA GLU A 252 -24.18 16.87 0.43
C GLU A 252 -23.14 17.50 -0.52
N LEU A 253 -22.38 16.69 -1.24
CA LEU A 253 -21.35 17.15 -2.18
C LEU A 253 -21.83 17.18 -3.64
N ALA A 254 -23.12 16.92 -3.90
CA ALA A 254 -23.66 16.70 -5.25
C ALA A 254 -22.78 15.73 -6.06
N ALA A 255 -22.35 14.65 -5.41
CA ALA A 255 -21.43 13.65 -5.91
C ALA A 255 -22.12 12.30 -6.13
N ALA A 256 -21.58 11.51 -7.04
CA ALA A 256 -22.05 10.16 -7.34
C ALA A 256 -21.45 9.13 -6.39
N ALA A 257 -20.29 9.45 -5.82
CA ALA A 257 -19.60 8.70 -4.77
C ALA A 257 -18.58 9.62 -4.09
N VAL A 258 -18.19 9.28 -2.87
CA VAL A 258 -17.14 9.94 -2.09
C VAL A 258 -16.07 8.92 -1.71
N VAL A 259 -14.81 9.25 -1.95
CA VAL A 259 -13.65 8.50 -1.44
C VAL A 259 -12.90 9.37 -0.44
N ASP A 260 -12.98 9.00 0.82
CA ASP A 260 -12.20 9.60 1.89
C ASP A 260 -10.77 9.04 1.86
N CYS A 261 -9.82 9.93 1.60
CA CYS A 261 -8.39 9.63 1.60
C CYS A 261 -7.64 10.41 2.69
N THR A 262 -8.37 10.85 3.71
CA THR A 262 -7.86 11.48 4.93
C THR A 262 -7.54 10.39 5.97
N GLY A 263 -6.98 10.73 7.13
CA GLY A 263 -6.74 9.75 8.21
C GLY A 263 -5.31 9.63 8.72
N GLY A 264 -4.49 10.66 8.54
CA GLY A 264 -3.11 10.69 9.01
C GLY A 264 -2.20 9.78 8.20
N ASP A 265 -1.08 9.37 8.77
CA ASP A 265 -0.04 8.53 8.16
C ASP A 265 0.25 7.25 8.97
N ARG A 266 -0.45 7.04 10.09
CA ARG A 266 -0.09 6.03 11.10
C ARG A 266 -1.30 5.31 11.70
N ILE A 267 -1.04 4.09 12.17
CA ILE A 267 -2.00 3.26 12.92
C ILE A 267 -1.51 3.13 14.35
N ASP A 268 -2.33 3.55 15.32
CA ASP A 268 -2.07 3.32 16.74
C ASP A 268 -2.45 1.87 17.10
N TRP A 269 -1.45 0.99 17.07
CA TRP A 269 -1.64 -0.42 17.39
C TRP A 269 -1.79 -0.63 18.90
N ARG A 270 -2.97 -1.13 19.30
CA ARG A 270 -3.29 -1.56 20.67
C ARG A 270 -3.45 -3.07 20.76
N GLY A 271 -2.75 -3.79 19.87
CA GLY A 271 -2.89 -5.22 19.66
C GLY A 271 -3.69 -5.57 18.39
N ARG A 272 -3.76 -6.88 18.10
CA ARG A 272 -4.43 -7.46 16.92
C ARG A 272 -5.87 -6.97 16.68
N ARG A 273 -6.62 -6.60 17.73
CA ARG A 273 -8.01 -6.15 17.59
C ARG A 273 -8.13 -4.78 16.92
N THR A 274 -7.08 -3.95 16.95
CA THR A 274 -7.04 -2.70 16.16
C THR A 274 -7.34 -2.97 14.69
N TRP A 275 -6.85 -4.08 14.13
CA TRP A 275 -7.08 -4.44 12.72
C TRP A 275 -8.56 -4.63 12.36
N VAL A 276 -9.37 -5.12 13.30
CA VAL A 276 -10.81 -5.37 13.08
C VAL A 276 -11.55 -4.05 12.83
N VAL A 277 -11.17 -3.01 13.56
CA VAL A 277 -11.79 -1.67 13.55
C VAL A 277 -11.10 -0.69 12.59
N LEU A 278 -10.12 -1.14 11.81
CA LEU A 278 -9.57 -0.37 10.70
C LEU A 278 -10.65 -0.13 9.64
N GLU A 279 -10.49 0.98 8.92
CA GLU A 279 -11.45 1.45 7.93
C GLU A 279 -11.65 0.39 6.84
N PRO A 280 -12.88 -0.05 6.57
CA PRO A 280 -13.17 -0.87 5.40
C PRO A 280 -13.05 -0.01 4.14
N THR A 281 -12.71 -0.63 3.01
CA THR A 281 -12.67 0.07 1.73
C THR A 281 -14.02 0.64 1.35
N THR A 282 -15.09 -0.14 1.54
CA THR A 282 -16.48 0.31 1.39
C THR A 282 -17.09 0.47 2.76
N ARG A 283 -17.44 1.70 3.15
CA ARG A 283 -18.19 1.97 4.38
C ARG A 283 -19.67 1.66 4.16
N GLU A 284 -20.19 2.16 3.05
CA GLU A 284 -21.54 1.88 2.53
C GLU A 284 -21.56 2.21 1.03
N PRO A 285 -22.57 1.75 0.26
CA PRO A 285 -22.67 2.08 -1.16
C PRO A 285 -22.59 3.60 -1.41
N GLY A 286 -21.60 4.02 -2.19
CA GLY A 286 -21.34 5.44 -2.48
C GLY A 286 -20.34 6.13 -1.56
N ARG A 287 -19.92 5.50 -0.45
CA ARG A 287 -18.90 6.04 0.47
C ARG A 287 -17.79 5.04 0.73
N TYR A 288 -16.58 5.46 0.38
CA TYR A 288 -15.40 4.62 0.36
C TYR A 288 -14.26 5.25 1.14
N TYR A 289 -13.30 4.42 1.54
CA TYR A 289 -12.07 4.85 2.17
C TYR A 289 -10.86 4.23 1.48
N ALA A 290 -9.83 5.03 1.25
CA ALA A 290 -8.53 4.56 0.79
C ALA A 290 -7.43 5.35 1.48
N GLY A 291 -6.52 4.67 2.16
CA GLY A 291 -5.53 5.35 2.97
C GLY A 291 -4.86 4.47 4.00
N PRO A 292 -4.07 5.07 4.89
CA PRO A 292 -3.19 4.35 5.80
C PRO A 292 -3.93 3.63 6.93
N ARG A 293 -5.20 3.97 7.18
CA ARG A 293 -6.04 3.29 8.19
C ARG A 293 -6.83 2.12 7.62
N THR A 294 -6.54 1.68 6.40
CA THR A 294 -7.09 0.44 5.86
C THR A 294 -6.40 -0.79 6.41
N ARG A 295 -7.02 -1.95 6.24
CA ARG A 295 -6.43 -3.26 6.58
C ARG A 295 -5.15 -3.58 5.81
N ALA A 296 -4.87 -2.85 4.73
CA ALA A 296 -3.63 -2.99 3.98
C ALA A 296 -2.39 -2.52 4.77
N GLY A 297 -2.56 -1.49 5.59
CA GLY A 297 -1.49 -0.85 6.35
C GLY A 297 -1.22 0.60 5.96
N SER A 298 -0.28 1.22 6.66
CA SER A 298 0.07 2.63 6.52
C SER A 298 1.19 2.89 5.50
N GLU A 299 1.88 1.85 5.07
CA GLU A 299 3.01 1.95 4.17
C GLU A 299 2.59 2.52 2.80
N PRO A 300 3.48 3.23 2.09
CA PRO A 300 3.16 3.83 0.80
C PRO A 300 2.60 2.82 -0.22
N TRP A 301 3.16 1.61 -0.26
CA TRP A 301 2.64 0.57 -1.15
C TRP A 301 1.24 0.09 -0.72
N ALA A 302 0.95 0.02 0.58
CA ALA A 302 -0.35 -0.38 1.11
C ALA A 302 -1.41 0.68 0.80
N GLN A 303 -1.06 1.96 0.89
CA GLN A 303 -1.92 3.07 0.48
C GLN A 303 -2.26 2.99 -1.02
N LEU A 304 -1.27 2.74 -1.89
CA LEU A 304 -1.49 2.55 -3.33
C LEU A 304 -2.40 1.35 -3.64
N MET A 305 -2.23 0.24 -2.90
CA MET A 305 -3.09 -0.93 -3.02
C MET A 305 -4.52 -0.65 -2.55
N SER A 306 -4.69 0.04 -1.42
CA SER A 306 -6.01 0.44 -0.92
C SER A 306 -6.76 1.34 -1.91
N ALA A 307 -6.04 2.26 -2.58
CA ALA A 307 -6.58 3.10 -3.65
C ALA A 307 -7.02 2.29 -4.87
N ALA A 308 -6.33 1.19 -5.19
CA ALA A 308 -6.76 0.28 -6.24
C ALA A 308 -8.09 -0.39 -5.88
N VAL A 309 -8.18 -0.95 -4.67
CA VAL A 309 -9.40 -1.62 -4.19
C VAL A 309 -10.58 -0.65 -4.14
N ALA A 310 -10.38 0.58 -3.65
CA ALA A 310 -11.42 1.61 -3.63
C ALA A 310 -11.87 2.01 -5.04
N ALA A 311 -10.95 2.17 -5.99
CA ALA A 311 -11.31 2.46 -7.38
C ALA A 311 -12.18 1.35 -8.00
N TYR A 312 -11.88 0.09 -7.70
CA TYR A 312 -12.68 -1.05 -8.16
C TYR A 312 -14.08 -1.04 -7.53
N ALA A 313 -14.18 -0.80 -6.23
CA ALA A 313 -15.43 -0.74 -5.49
C ALA A 313 -16.36 0.38 -6.03
N VAL A 314 -15.80 1.58 -6.21
CA VAL A 314 -16.51 2.72 -6.80
C VAL A 314 -16.97 2.40 -8.21
N HIS A 315 -16.07 1.89 -9.07
CA HIS A 315 -16.42 1.63 -10.47
C HIS A 315 -17.51 0.56 -10.59
N SER A 316 -17.40 -0.54 -9.84
CA SER A 316 -18.40 -1.61 -9.83
C SER A 316 -19.76 -1.12 -9.34
N HIS A 317 -19.81 -0.37 -8.24
CA HIS A 317 -21.07 0.20 -7.75
C HIS A 317 -21.71 1.17 -8.76
N ARG A 318 -20.90 1.94 -9.48
CA ARG A 318 -21.38 2.99 -10.41
C ARG A 318 -21.79 2.48 -11.78
N THR A 319 -21.27 1.34 -12.22
CA THR A 319 -21.43 0.85 -13.59
C THR A 319 -21.98 -0.56 -13.69
N GLY A 320 -21.90 -1.35 -12.61
CA GLY A 320 -22.13 -2.79 -12.62
C GLY A 320 -20.95 -3.61 -13.16
N GLU A 321 -19.90 -2.97 -13.69
CA GLU A 321 -18.75 -3.66 -14.28
C GLU A 321 -17.63 -3.92 -13.26
N ASP A 322 -17.04 -5.11 -13.30
CA ASP A 322 -15.89 -5.47 -12.47
C ASP A 322 -14.59 -5.37 -13.28
N ILE A 323 -13.79 -4.34 -12.97
CA ILE A 323 -12.49 -4.07 -13.60
C ILE A 323 -11.30 -4.64 -12.82
N ARG A 324 -11.55 -5.47 -11.80
CA ARG A 324 -10.49 -6.11 -11.02
C ARG A 324 -9.64 -7.01 -11.94
N PRO A 325 -8.32 -7.10 -11.70
CA PRO A 325 -7.50 -8.05 -12.43
C PRO A 325 -8.00 -9.48 -12.20
N VAL A 326 -8.40 -10.18 -13.25
CA VAL A 326 -8.72 -11.60 -13.17
C VAL A 326 -7.44 -12.35 -12.79
N ARG A 327 -7.43 -13.02 -11.63
CA ARG A 327 -6.31 -13.89 -11.25
C ARG A 327 -6.25 -15.05 -12.24
N LYS A 328 -5.22 -15.11 -13.09
CA LYS A 328 -4.88 -16.35 -13.78
C LYS A 328 -4.44 -17.36 -12.72
N ALA A 329 -5.10 -18.51 -12.65
CA ALA A 329 -4.70 -19.59 -11.75
C ALA A 329 -3.22 -19.90 -12.00
N THR A 330 -2.38 -19.71 -10.98
CA THR A 330 -0.99 -20.15 -11.05
C THR A 330 -1.01 -21.67 -10.90
N PRO A 331 -0.55 -22.47 -11.88
CA PRO A 331 -0.48 -23.91 -11.70
C PRO A 331 0.38 -24.19 -10.47
N ARG A 332 -0.14 -25.02 -9.54
CA ARG A 332 0.63 -25.51 -8.41
C ARG A 332 1.89 -26.16 -8.96
N ARG A 333 3.06 -25.53 -8.75
CA ARG A 333 4.34 -26.22 -8.94
C ARG A 333 4.30 -27.43 -8.03
N ARG A 334 4.22 -28.63 -8.61
CA ARG A 334 4.56 -29.86 -7.89
C ARG A 334 6.04 -29.73 -7.54
N LEU A 335 6.34 -29.72 -6.25
CA LEU A 335 7.70 -29.99 -5.79
C LEU A 335 7.97 -31.43 -6.22
N ILE A 336 8.94 -31.61 -7.12
CA ILE A 336 9.55 -32.91 -7.43
C ILE A 336 10.68 -33.10 -6.44
#